data_AF-M5S017-F1
#
_entry.id   AF-M5S017-F1
#
_cell.length_a   1.000
_cell.length_b   1.000
_cell.length_c   1.000
_cell.angle_alpha   90.00
_cell.angle_beta   90.00
_cell.angle_gamma   90.00
#
_symmetry.space_group_name_H-M   'P 1'
#
loop_
_entity.id
_entity.type
_entity.pdbx_description
1 polymer ?
#
loop_
_entity_poly.entity_id
_entity_poly.type
_entity_poly.pdbx_seq_one_letter_code
_entity_poly.pdbx_strand_id
1 'polypeptide(L)'
;MRSKWMDEPSRQNSFAERSLTLLGSFEYQVLQLRTMSDPIDATFLSRALAVIQSIRMDAADLELATIAAEARVIQTSLQQIAEQEQSPRPEAVRKILQQTHRLRQMIEANTNDSDLPEDRKTTQNAGTDKTPAPKRVRPQFTLPPAAKRLEDLMGEILLRLDDCLAVEPKPDDPAPTGDSDLSSPDDEELKIPNDDVIEK
;
A
#
# COMPACT_ATOMS: atom_id res chain seq x y z
N MET A 1 5.12 29.66 28.44
CA MET A 1 5.21 29.36 26.99
C MET A 1 6.33 28.36 26.74
N ARG A 2 6.13 27.11 27.18
CA ARG A 2 7.02 25.98 26.98
C ARG A 2 6.14 24.81 26.52
N SER A 3 6.69 23.93 25.69
CA SER A 3 6.05 22.69 25.21
C SER A 3 4.99 22.82 24.11
N LYS A 4 5.37 23.36 22.95
CA LYS A 4 4.75 22.88 21.69
C LYS A 4 5.72 21.97 20.94
N TRP A 5 7.01 22.31 20.99
CA TRP A 5 8.08 21.62 20.26
C TRP A 5 8.59 20.32 20.90
N MET A 6 8.46 20.15 22.23
CA MET A 6 8.91 18.90 22.89
C MET A 6 7.87 17.78 22.82
N ASP A 7 6.58 18.13 22.72
CA ASP A 7 5.51 17.14 22.63
C ASP A 7 5.26 16.68 21.18
N GLU A 8 5.66 17.48 20.19
CA GLU A 8 5.37 17.22 18.78
C GLU A 8 6.03 15.95 18.22
N PRO A 9 7.33 15.66 18.47
CA PRO A 9 7.94 14.40 18.03
C PRO A 9 7.29 13.18 18.70
N SER A 10 6.90 13.32 19.97
CA SER A 10 6.20 12.26 20.72
C SER A 10 4.81 11.99 20.16
N ARG A 11 4.09 13.05 19.73
CA ARG A 11 2.77 12.94 19.09
C ARG A 11 2.87 12.30 17.71
N GLN A 12 3.90 12.63 16.93
CA GLN A 12 4.13 12.05 15.61
C GLN A 12 4.54 10.57 15.69
N ASN A 13 5.40 10.19 16.64
CA ASN A 13 5.73 8.78 16.87
C ASN A 13 4.50 7.97 17.32
N SER A 14 3.71 8.52 18.25
CA SER A 14 2.46 7.89 18.69
C SER A 14 1.43 7.76 17.56
N PHE A 15 1.35 8.76 16.68
CA PHE A 15 0.55 8.69 15.45
C PHE A 15 1.05 7.56 14.56
N ALA A 16 2.35 7.51 14.26
CA ALA A 16 2.91 6.50 13.37
C ALA A 16 2.69 5.08 13.87
N GLU A 17 2.95 4.79 15.16
CA GLU A 17 2.70 3.47 15.75
C GLU A 17 1.24 3.05 15.60
N ARG A 18 0.30 3.96 15.93
CA ARG A 18 -1.14 3.69 15.80
C ARG A 18 -1.53 3.50 14.34
N SER A 19 -1.11 4.40 13.45
CA SER A 19 -1.46 4.36 12.03
C SER A 19 -0.90 3.11 11.36
N LEU A 20 0.35 2.71 11.63
CA LEU A 20 0.93 1.48 11.07
C LEU A 20 0.19 0.23 11.54
N THR A 21 -0.24 0.20 12.81
CA THR A 21 -1.07 -0.87 13.36
C THR A 21 -2.42 -0.93 12.65
N LEU A 22 -3.08 0.22 12.50
CA LEU A 22 -4.35 0.36 11.79
C LEU A 22 -4.24 -0.07 10.32
N LEU A 23 -3.18 0.36 9.63
CA LEU A 23 -2.91 -0.01 8.24
C LEU A 23 -2.71 -1.52 8.08
N GLY A 24 -2.05 -2.19 9.03
CA GLY A 24 -1.95 -3.65 9.03
C GLY A 24 -3.33 -4.30 9.00
N SER A 25 -4.25 -3.87 9.88
CA SER A 25 -5.62 -4.40 9.88
C SER A 25 -6.40 -4.07 8.61
N PHE A 26 -6.18 -2.87 8.07
CA PHE A 26 -6.83 -2.39 6.85
C PHE A 26 -6.39 -3.17 5.60
N GLU A 27 -5.11 -3.49 5.46
CA GLU A 27 -4.59 -4.29 4.34
C GLU A 27 -5.27 -5.67 4.28
N TYR A 28 -5.41 -6.33 5.44
CA TYR A 28 -6.13 -7.59 5.52
C TYR A 28 -7.60 -7.43 5.13
N GLN A 29 -8.25 -6.33 5.53
CA GLN A 29 -9.63 -6.05 5.13
C GLN A 29 -9.73 -5.85 3.61
N VAL A 30 -8.88 -5.02 3.02
CA VAL A 30 -8.87 -4.78 1.58
C VAL A 30 -8.60 -6.06 0.79
N LEU A 31 -7.74 -6.97 1.29
CA LEU A 31 -7.51 -8.26 0.64
C LEU A 31 -8.76 -9.14 0.61
N GLN A 32 -9.58 -9.12 1.66
CA GLN A 32 -10.82 -9.91 1.71
C GLN A 32 -11.84 -9.47 0.65
N LEU A 33 -11.80 -8.20 0.20
CA LEU A 33 -12.64 -7.71 -0.88
C LEU A 33 -12.49 -8.53 -2.17
N ARG A 34 -11.32 -9.14 -2.42
CA ARG A 34 -11.07 -9.98 -3.62
C ARG A 34 -11.88 -11.28 -3.62
N THR A 35 -12.26 -11.75 -2.43
CA THR A 35 -12.93 -13.03 -2.23
C THR A 35 -14.38 -12.87 -1.84
N MET A 36 -14.85 -11.63 -1.64
CA MET A 36 -16.25 -11.36 -1.33
C MET A 36 -17.12 -11.52 -2.57
N SER A 37 -18.16 -12.34 -2.43
CA SER A 37 -19.25 -12.47 -3.39
C SER A 37 -20.24 -11.31 -3.25
N ASP A 38 -20.98 -11.01 -4.31
CA ASP A 38 -22.02 -10.00 -4.28
C ASP A 38 -23.21 -10.36 -3.39
N PRO A 39 -23.79 -9.40 -2.66
CA PRO A 39 -23.37 -8.00 -2.52
C PRO A 39 -22.25 -7.81 -1.47
N ILE A 40 -21.42 -6.77 -1.63
CA ILE A 40 -20.40 -6.43 -0.63
C ILE A 40 -21.06 -6.05 0.71
N ASP A 41 -20.53 -6.57 1.82
CA ASP A 41 -20.96 -6.19 3.16
C ASP A 41 -20.68 -4.70 3.42
N ALA A 42 -21.74 -3.89 3.48
CA ALA A 42 -21.65 -2.45 3.76
C ALA A 42 -20.96 -2.15 5.10
N THR A 43 -21.11 -3.03 6.11
CA THR A 43 -20.44 -2.85 7.41
C THR A 43 -18.94 -3.08 7.31
N PHE A 44 -18.52 -3.92 6.36
CA PHE A 44 -17.12 -4.17 6.09
C PHE A 44 -16.44 -2.96 5.45
N LEU A 45 -17.02 -2.43 4.38
CA LEU A 45 -16.53 -1.22 3.73
C LEU A 45 -16.57 -0.01 4.67
N SER A 46 -17.61 0.12 5.49
CA SER A 46 -17.70 1.19 6.49
C SER A 46 -16.57 1.15 7.50
N ARG A 47 -16.15 -0.05 7.94
CA ARG A 47 -15.00 -0.22 8.84
C ARG A 47 -13.69 0.18 8.16
N ALA A 48 -13.48 -0.27 6.93
CA ALA A 48 -12.29 0.08 6.15
C ALA A 48 -12.19 1.60 5.92
N LEU A 49 -13.32 2.24 5.59
CA LEU A 49 -13.43 3.69 5.45
C LEU A 49 -13.13 4.43 6.76
N ALA A 50 -13.66 3.96 7.88
CA ALA A 50 -13.43 4.57 9.19
C ALA A 50 -11.95 4.54 9.58
N VAL A 51 -11.25 3.43 9.31
CA VAL A 51 -9.80 3.32 9.60
C VAL A 51 -9.00 4.38 8.84
N ILE A 52 -9.21 4.48 7.52
CA ILE A 52 -8.49 5.44 6.68
C ILE A 52 -8.87 6.88 7.03
N GLN A 53 -10.15 7.13 7.34
CA GLN A 53 -10.60 8.42 7.80
C GLN A 53 -9.93 8.82 9.12
N SER A 54 -9.79 7.90 10.07
CA SER A 54 -9.08 8.15 11.34
C SER A 54 -7.64 8.59 11.09
N ILE A 55 -6.89 7.83 10.26
CA ILE A 55 -5.51 8.17 9.92
C ILE A 55 -5.42 9.55 9.25
N ARG A 56 -6.36 9.85 8.35
CA ARG A 56 -6.42 11.15 7.67
C ARG A 56 -6.65 12.30 8.63
N MET A 57 -7.57 12.17 9.59
CA MET A 57 -7.87 13.21 10.57
C MET A 57 -6.69 13.42 11.51
N ASP A 58 -6.11 12.33 12.03
CA ASP A 58 -4.91 12.42 12.89
C ASP A 58 -3.73 13.06 12.15
N ALA A 59 -3.51 12.73 10.87
CA ALA A 59 -2.49 13.35 10.04
C ALA A 59 -2.75 14.84 9.81
N ALA A 60 -4.00 15.24 9.61
CA ALA A 60 -4.37 16.65 9.45
C ALA A 60 -4.16 17.44 10.75
N ASP A 61 -4.48 16.86 11.91
CA ASP A 61 -4.27 17.46 13.22
C ASP A 61 -2.78 17.65 13.57
N LEU A 62 -1.90 16.88 12.92
CA LEU A 62 -0.44 16.97 13.01
C LEU A 62 0.19 17.75 11.84
N GLU A 63 -0.62 18.40 11.01
CA GLU A 63 -0.17 19.18 9.84
C GLU A 63 0.64 18.34 8.80
N LEU A 64 0.48 17.02 8.81
CA LEU A 64 1.12 16.06 7.88
C LEU A 64 0.34 16.00 6.56
N ALA A 65 0.35 17.12 5.81
CA ALA A 65 -0.50 17.34 4.64
C ALA A 65 -0.37 16.26 3.54
N THR A 66 0.84 15.75 3.31
CA THR A 66 1.10 14.72 2.29
C THR A 66 0.47 13.37 2.67
N ILE A 67 0.61 12.97 3.94
CA ILE A 67 0.01 11.74 4.49
C ILE A 67 -1.52 11.85 4.48
N ALA A 68 -2.07 13.01 4.89
CA ALA A 68 -3.50 13.26 4.83
C ALA A 68 -4.05 13.21 3.38
N ALA A 69 -3.31 13.73 2.41
CA ALA A 69 -3.70 13.68 1.00
C ALA A 69 -3.71 12.24 0.46
N GLU A 70 -2.67 11.44 0.73
CA GLU A 70 -2.62 10.05 0.28
C GLU A 70 -3.73 9.21 0.94
N ALA A 71 -3.99 9.38 2.24
CA ALA A 71 -5.12 8.75 2.92
C ALA A 71 -6.48 9.12 2.30
N ARG A 72 -6.65 10.37 1.85
CA ARG A 72 -7.85 10.81 1.14
C ARG A 72 -8.03 10.08 -0.21
N VAL A 73 -6.95 9.82 -0.95
CA VAL A 73 -7.04 9.08 -2.22
C VAL A 73 -7.53 7.64 -1.99
N ILE A 74 -7.05 6.99 -0.93
CA ILE A 74 -7.51 5.66 -0.53
C ILE A 74 -9.00 5.70 -0.15
N GLN A 75 -9.40 6.70 0.64
CA GLN A 75 -10.80 6.88 1.04
C GLN A 75 -11.73 7.03 -0.17
N THR A 76 -11.37 7.87 -1.14
CA THR A 76 -12.15 8.03 -2.37
C THR A 76 -12.28 6.72 -3.15
N SER A 77 -11.20 5.93 -3.22
CA SER A 77 -11.21 4.64 -3.93
C SER A 77 -12.13 3.62 -3.26
N LEU A 78 -12.20 3.61 -1.92
CA LEU A 78 -13.15 2.78 -1.17
C LEU A 78 -14.60 3.24 -1.34
N GLN A 79 -14.84 4.56 -1.38
CA GLN A 79 -16.17 5.12 -1.63
C GLN A 79 -16.70 4.71 -3.02
N GLN A 80 -15.84 4.76 -4.04
CA GLN A 80 -16.19 4.29 -5.39
C GLN A 80 -16.58 2.81 -5.41
N ILE A 81 -15.95 1.96 -4.59
CA ILE A 81 -16.34 0.55 -4.44
C ILE A 81 -17.70 0.45 -3.77
N ALA A 82 -17.95 1.23 -2.71
CA ALA A 82 -19.22 1.22 -2.00
C ALA A 82 -20.39 1.67 -2.89
N GLU A 83 -20.16 2.63 -3.78
CA GLU A 83 -21.17 3.15 -4.71
C GLU A 83 -21.51 2.19 -5.87
N GLN A 84 -20.59 1.28 -6.22
CA GLN A 84 -20.80 0.36 -7.35
C GLN A 84 -21.79 -0.77 -7.04
N GLU A 85 -22.09 -1.04 -5.75
CA GLU A 85 -22.96 -2.13 -5.25
C GLU A 85 -22.66 -3.54 -5.83
N GLN A 86 -21.51 -3.68 -6.48
CA GLN A 86 -21.02 -4.87 -7.19
C GLN A 86 -19.64 -5.23 -6.66
N SER A 87 -19.22 -6.47 -6.94
CA SER A 87 -17.97 -7.01 -6.44
C SER A 87 -16.81 -6.16 -6.96
N PRO A 88 -15.86 -5.79 -6.08
CA PRO A 88 -14.85 -4.83 -6.45
C PRO A 88 -13.92 -5.44 -7.48
N ARG A 89 -13.67 -4.69 -8.57
CA ARG A 89 -12.74 -5.13 -9.61
C ARG A 89 -11.37 -5.42 -8.99
N PRO A 90 -10.68 -6.51 -9.37
CA PRO A 90 -9.36 -6.86 -8.83
C PRO A 90 -8.32 -5.73 -9.00
N GLU A 91 -8.46 -4.91 -10.04
CA GLU A 91 -7.64 -3.73 -10.29
C GLU A 91 -7.85 -2.62 -9.25
N ALA A 92 -9.09 -2.36 -8.86
CA ALA A 92 -9.40 -1.37 -7.82
C ALA A 92 -8.79 -1.80 -6.48
N VAL A 93 -8.92 -3.07 -6.13
CA VAL A 93 -8.30 -3.63 -4.91
C VAL A 93 -6.77 -3.55 -4.96
N ARG A 94 -6.15 -3.89 -6.10
CA ARG A 94 -4.69 -3.75 -6.28
C ARG A 94 -4.23 -2.30 -6.12
N LYS A 95 -4.95 -1.35 -6.70
CA LYS A 95 -4.65 0.08 -6.59
C LYS A 95 -4.73 0.57 -5.14
N ILE A 96 -5.77 0.17 -4.41
CA ILE A 96 -5.91 0.50 -2.98
C ILE A 96 -4.74 -0.04 -2.17
N LEU A 97 -4.35 -1.30 -2.38
CA LEU A 97 -3.20 -1.89 -1.67
C LEU A 97 -1.88 -1.19 -2.00
N GLN A 98 -1.67 -0.79 -3.25
CA GLN A 98 -0.48 -0.04 -3.65
C GLN A 98 -0.43 1.34 -2.97
N GLN A 99 -1.56 2.05 -2.91
CA GLN A 99 -1.67 3.33 -2.21
C GLN A 99 -1.48 3.16 -0.70
N THR A 100 -1.99 2.08 -0.13
CA THR A 100 -1.81 1.73 1.28
C THR A 100 -0.34 1.49 1.62
N HIS A 101 0.37 0.77 0.76
CA HIS A 101 1.80 0.55 0.90
C HIS A 101 2.58 1.87 0.80
N ARG A 102 2.21 2.74 -0.13
CA ARG A 102 2.80 4.08 -0.23
C ARG A 102 2.55 4.92 1.02
N LEU A 103 1.32 4.91 1.55
CA LEU A 103 0.96 5.60 2.79
C LEU A 103 1.79 5.10 3.98
N ARG A 104 1.99 3.79 4.10
CA ARG A 104 2.87 3.16 5.10
C ARG A 104 4.30 3.69 4.99
N GLN A 105 4.88 3.68 3.79
CA GLN A 105 6.24 4.19 3.56
C GLN A 105 6.38 5.67 3.96
N MET A 106 5.36 6.49 3.67
CA MET A 106 5.36 7.91 4.06
C MET A 106 5.32 8.10 5.58
N ILE A 107 4.52 7.29 6.29
CA ILE A 107 4.45 7.33 7.75
C ILE A 107 5.80 6.91 8.37
N GLU A 108 6.40 5.83 7.87
CA GLU A 108 7.71 5.33 8.32
C GLU A 108 8.84 6.32 8.04
N ALA A 109 8.85 6.94 6.86
CA ALA A 109 9.83 7.96 6.51
C ALA A 109 9.73 9.18 7.45
N ASN A 110 8.51 9.62 7.76
CA ASN A 110 8.29 10.78 8.62
C ASN A 110 8.77 10.55 10.07
N THR A 111 8.71 9.31 10.57
CA THR A 111 9.32 8.95 11.86
C THR A 111 10.84 8.87 11.80
N ASN A 112 11.40 8.34 10.72
CA ASN A 112 12.86 8.18 10.59
C ASN A 112 13.57 9.52 10.38
N ASP A 113 12.94 10.48 9.69
CA ASP A 113 13.49 11.85 9.55
C ASP A 113 13.51 12.63 10.88
N SER A 114 12.69 12.20 11.86
CA SER A 114 12.68 12.78 13.21
C SER A 114 13.76 12.20 14.13
N ASP A 115 14.32 11.03 13.80
CA ASP A 115 15.36 10.34 14.56
C ASP A 115 16.76 10.55 13.92
N LEU A 116 17.42 11.66 14.26
CA LEU A 116 18.89 11.72 14.23
C LEU A 116 19.47 10.71 15.24
N PRO A 117 20.65 10.12 14.99
CA PRO A 117 20.96 8.76 15.40
C PRO A 117 21.10 8.66 16.92
N GLU A 118 20.18 7.96 17.59
CA GLU A 118 20.46 7.49 18.93
C GLU A 118 21.43 6.31 18.85
N ASP A 119 22.66 6.59 19.28
CA ASP A 119 23.63 5.64 19.79
C ASP A 119 22.94 4.57 20.64
N ARG A 120 22.61 3.42 20.03
CA ARG A 120 22.27 2.21 20.77
C ARG A 120 23.54 1.67 21.43
N LYS A 121 23.93 2.31 22.54
CA LYS A 121 24.81 1.71 23.55
C LYS A 121 24.12 0.46 24.07
N THR A 122 24.57 -0.67 23.55
CA THR A 122 24.32 -1.98 24.12
C THR A 122 24.84 -1.96 25.55
N THR A 123 23.95 -1.88 26.54
CA THR A 123 24.31 -2.06 27.94
C THR A 123 24.62 -3.53 28.15
N GLN A 124 25.91 -3.83 28.06
CA GLN A 124 26.48 -5.12 28.42
C GLN A 124 26.37 -5.26 29.94
N ASN A 125 25.30 -5.90 30.43
CA ASN A 125 25.16 -6.23 31.84
C ASN A 125 26.17 -7.34 32.21
N ALA A 126 27.34 -6.94 32.69
CA ALA A 126 28.26 -7.81 33.40
C ALA A 126 27.87 -7.83 34.88
N GLY A 127 26.94 -8.70 35.24
CA GLY A 127 26.67 -9.12 36.62
C GLY A 127 27.10 -10.56 36.78
N THR A 128 28.34 -10.76 37.21
CA THR A 128 28.84 -12.06 37.67
C THR A 128 28.21 -12.40 39.01
N ASP A 129 27.25 -13.33 39.03
CA ASP A 129 27.07 -14.14 40.22
C ASP A 129 26.68 -15.58 39.85
N LYS A 130 27.38 -16.53 40.45
CA LYS A 130 27.36 -17.94 40.08
C LYS A 130 26.18 -18.63 40.75
N THR A 131 25.26 -19.15 39.95
CA THR A 131 24.39 -20.26 40.39
C THR A 131 24.10 -21.17 39.20
N PRO A 132 24.51 -22.45 39.20
CA PRO A 132 24.21 -23.33 38.09
C PRO A 132 22.73 -23.76 38.18
N ALA A 133 21.89 -23.22 37.30
CA ALA A 133 20.53 -23.71 37.09
C ALA A 133 20.56 -25.11 36.42
N PRO A 134 19.60 -26.00 36.73
CA PRO A 134 19.61 -27.37 36.22
C PRO A 134 19.44 -27.39 34.69
N LYS A 135 20.24 -28.24 34.02
CA LYS A 135 20.26 -28.41 32.57
C LYS A 135 18.86 -28.80 32.06
N ARG A 136 18.12 -27.84 31.50
CA ARG A 136 16.96 -28.12 30.67
C ARG A 136 17.45 -28.78 29.38
N VAL A 137 17.15 -30.06 29.23
CA VAL A 137 17.30 -30.78 27.96
C VAL A 137 16.39 -30.10 26.94
N ARG A 138 16.98 -29.50 25.92
CA ARG A 138 16.25 -28.89 24.80
C ARG A 138 15.54 -30.04 24.07
N PRO A 139 14.20 -30.03 23.92
CA PRO A 139 13.54 -31.02 23.07
C PRO A 139 14.10 -30.88 21.65
N GLN A 140 14.44 -32.00 21.01
CA GLN A 140 14.86 -32.00 19.61
C GLN A 140 13.74 -31.39 18.78
N PHE A 141 14.08 -30.33 18.04
CA PHE A 141 13.16 -29.74 17.08
C PHE A 141 12.99 -30.72 15.92
N THR A 142 11.90 -31.48 15.95
CA THR A 142 11.47 -32.26 14.79
C THR A 142 10.73 -31.31 13.85
N LEU A 143 11.28 -31.11 12.66
CA LEU A 143 10.63 -30.32 11.61
C LEU A 143 9.18 -30.83 11.40
N PRO A 144 8.16 -29.97 11.53
CA PRO A 144 6.80 -30.37 11.23
C PRO A 144 6.67 -30.71 9.73
N PRO A 145 5.81 -31.67 9.36
CA PRO A 145 5.66 -32.15 7.98
C PRO A 145 5.22 -31.08 6.96
N ALA A 146 4.83 -29.89 7.44
CA ALA A 146 4.53 -28.74 6.60
C ALA A 146 5.77 -28.13 5.90
N ALA A 147 6.98 -28.32 6.44
CA ALA A 147 8.21 -27.80 5.83
C ALA A 147 8.47 -28.43 4.44
N LYS A 148 8.20 -29.74 4.29
CA LYS A 148 8.30 -30.43 2.99
C LYS A 148 7.32 -29.88 1.95
N ARG A 149 6.10 -29.52 2.39
CA ARG A 149 5.10 -28.92 1.48
C ARG A 149 5.53 -27.56 0.93
N LEU A 150 6.29 -26.78 1.71
CA LEU A 150 6.77 -25.48 1.27
C LEU A 150 7.92 -25.63 0.26
N GLU A 151 8.86 -26.55 0.51
CA GLU A 151 9.96 -26.85 -0.42
C GLU A 151 9.42 -27.39 -1.76
N ASP A 152 8.43 -28.29 -1.71
CA ASP A 152 7.78 -28.83 -2.91
C ASP A 152 7.05 -27.71 -3.70
N LEU A 153 6.36 -26.81 -3.01
CA LEU A 153 5.67 -25.66 -3.64
C LEU A 153 6.67 -24.68 -4.27
N MET A 154 7.78 -24.40 -3.59
CA MET A 154 8.85 -23.56 -4.12
C MET A 154 9.50 -24.20 -5.36
N GLY A 155 9.68 -25.52 -5.36
CA GLY A 155 10.16 -26.27 -6.52
C GLY A 155 9.21 -26.16 -7.73
N GLU A 156 7.89 -26.31 -7.50
CA GLU A 156 6.88 -26.17 -8.58
C GLU A 156 6.82 -24.75 -9.15
N ILE A 157 6.97 -23.72 -8.30
CA ILE A 157 7.00 -22.32 -8.73
C ILE A 157 8.24 -22.03 -9.58
N LEU A 158 9.43 -22.51 -9.18
CA LEU A 158 10.66 -22.29 -9.94
C LEU A 158 10.61 -22.99 -11.30
N LEU A 159 10.08 -24.21 -11.36
CA LEU A 159 9.93 -24.96 -12.62
C LEU A 159 9.01 -24.23 -13.62
N ARG A 160 7.89 -23.66 -13.15
CA ARG A 160 6.99 -22.87 -14.01
C ARG A 160 7.61 -21.57 -14.51
N LEU A 161 8.51 -20.96 -13.75
CA LEU A 161 9.18 -19.72 -14.15
C LEU A 161 10.24 -19.96 -15.23
N ASP A 162 10.95 -21.09 -15.18
CA ASP A 162 11.89 -21.48 -16.24
C ASP A 162 11.17 -21.77 -17.56
N ASP A 163 9.99 -22.40 -17.53
CA ASP A 163 9.17 -22.61 -18.74
C ASP A 163 8.68 -21.30 -19.37
N CYS A 164 8.44 -20.25 -18.58
CA CYS A 164 8.07 -18.92 -19.10
C CYS A 164 9.27 -18.13 -19.66
N LEU A 165 10.49 -18.44 -19.20
CA LEU A 165 11.72 -17.77 -19.64
C LEU A 165 12.38 -18.46 -20.86
N ALA A 166 12.00 -19.71 -21.16
CA ALA A 166 12.53 -20.50 -22.28
C ALA A 166 11.85 -20.21 -23.64
N VAL A 167 10.95 -19.23 -23.73
CA VAL A 167 10.39 -18.78 -25.02
C VAL A 167 11.43 -17.89 -25.71
N GLU A 168 12.24 -18.50 -26.57
CA GLU A 168 13.12 -17.76 -27.49
C GLU A 168 12.30 -16.80 -28.38
N PRO A 169 12.75 -15.55 -28.57
CA PRO A 169 12.15 -14.65 -29.54
C PRO A 169 12.50 -15.14 -30.94
N LYS A 170 11.48 -15.51 -31.74
CA LYS A 170 11.63 -15.68 -33.18
C LYS A 170 11.89 -14.31 -33.82
N PRO A 171 12.99 -14.11 -34.56
CA PRO A 171 13.17 -12.97 -35.43
C PRO A 171 12.63 -13.34 -36.81
N ASP A 172 11.60 -12.64 -37.29
CA ASP A 172 11.40 -12.35 -38.72
C ASP A 172 10.27 -11.31 -38.89
N ASP A 173 10.72 -10.15 -39.35
CA ASP A 173 10.15 -8.82 -39.72
C ASP A 173 8.85 -8.78 -40.59
N PRO A 174 8.26 -7.59 -40.94
CA PRO A 174 8.85 -6.24 -40.91
C PRO A 174 8.02 -5.09 -40.30
N ALA A 175 8.77 -4.06 -39.91
CA ALA A 175 8.31 -2.70 -39.66
C ALA A 175 7.64 -2.05 -40.89
N PRO A 176 6.66 -1.15 -40.71
CA PRO A 176 6.25 -0.24 -41.76
C PRO A 176 7.16 1.00 -41.74
N THR A 177 8.15 1.06 -42.63
CA THR A 177 8.89 2.29 -42.93
C THR A 177 8.41 2.91 -44.24
N GLY A 178 8.14 4.22 -44.18
CA GLY A 178 8.01 5.15 -45.31
C GLY A 178 6.69 5.02 -46.07
N ASP A 179 6.11 6.05 -46.66
CA ASP A 179 6.31 7.50 -46.74
C ASP A 179 5.12 7.97 -47.63
N SER A 180 4.91 9.28 -47.73
CA SER A 180 3.90 10.01 -48.54
C SER A 180 2.75 10.59 -47.72
N ASP A 181 2.40 11.87 -47.78
CA ASP A 181 2.88 12.93 -48.65
C ASP A 181 2.50 14.27 -48.01
N LEU A 182 3.36 15.27 -48.16
CA LEU A 182 3.02 16.66 -47.85
C LEU A 182 1.97 17.13 -48.86
N SER A 183 0.79 17.52 -48.38
CA SER A 183 -0.10 18.42 -49.10
C SER A 183 -0.91 19.27 -48.10
N SER A 184 -0.44 20.48 -47.88
CA SER A 184 -1.29 21.65 -47.62
C SER A 184 -1.35 22.43 -48.94
N PRO A 185 -2.45 23.11 -49.33
CA PRO A 185 -3.12 24.10 -48.48
C PRO A 185 -4.67 24.19 -48.59
N ASP A 186 -5.21 25.00 -47.67
CA ASP A 186 -6.43 25.82 -47.70
C ASP A 186 -7.86 25.23 -47.67
N ASP A 187 -8.67 26.01 -46.93
CA ASP A 187 -10.13 26.20 -46.95
C ASP A 187 -11.05 25.11 -46.38
N GLU A 188 -11.58 25.36 -45.17
CA GLU A 188 -12.96 25.86 -45.01
C GLU A 188 -13.33 25.96 -43.51
N GLU A 189 -13.62 27.18 -43.13
CA GLU A 189 -14.22 27.72 -41.92
C GLU A 189 -15.55 27.04 -41.54
N LEU A 190 -15.67 26.32 -40.42
CA LEU A 190 -16.99 26.00 -39.83
C LEU A 190 -17.00 26.01 -38.28
N LYS A 191 -17.31 27.21 -37.76
CA LYS A 191 -18.27 27.53 -36.67
C LYS A 191 -18.29 26.67 -35.40
N ILE A 192 -17.72 27.26 -34.35
CA ILE A 192 -18.18 27.12 -32.97
C ILE A 192 -19.55 27.83 -32.84
N PRO A 193 -20.61 27.21 -32.29
CA PRO A 193 -21.73 27.97 -31.75
C PRO A 193 -21.51 28.13 -30.24
N ASN A 194 -21.10 29.33 -29.84
CA ASN A 194 -21.34 29.83 -28.50
C ASN A 194 -22.67 30.59 -28.49
N ASP A 195 -23.37 30.42 -27.37
CA ASP A 195 -24.37 31.30 -26.75
C ASP A 195 -25.71 31.56 -27.46
N ASP A 196 -26.79 31.31 -26.73
CA ASP A 196 -27.65 32.44 -26.37
C ASP A 196 -28.50 32.17 -25.12
N VAL A 197 -28.27 33.05 -24.14
CA VAL A 197 -29.13 33.41 -23.02
C VAL A 197 -30.47 33.93 -23.54
N ILE A 198 -31.60 33.45 -23.00
CA ILE A 198 -32.82 34.27 -22.91
C ILE A 198 -33.48 34.05 -21.54
N GLU A 199 -33.49 35.12 -20.76
CA GLU A 199 -34.29 35.31 -19.56
C GLU A 199 -35.80 35.15 -19.84
N LYS A 200 -36.52 34.62 -18.86
CA LYS A 200 -37.86 35.09 -18.51
C LYS A 200 -38.23 34.75 -17.08
#